data_AF-A0A4P0Y030-F1
#
_entry.id   AF-A0A4P0Y030-F1
#
_cell.length_a   1.000
_cell.length_b   1.000
_cell.length_c   1.000
_cell.angle_alpha   90.00
_cell.angle_beta   90.00
_cell.angle_gamma   90.00
#
_symmetry.space_group_name_H-M   'P 1'
#
loop_
_entity.id
_entity.type
_entity.pdbx_description
1 polymer ?
#
loop_
_entity_poly.entity_id
_entity_poly.type
_entity_poly.pdbx_seq_one_letter_code
_entity_poly.pdbx_strand_id
1 'polypeptide(L)'
;MLLLSNFMLLALKPSALVRLGDDKSWVWINDHIAESSIWTNNYLPLNWTEWKLDKKQCESEDFDKTVFSEKAGISVRSVDRICENFSSGSLSDTLNNIIKNQKLAWVLAIYPFIFTIICFLACYAEVLLLNFIMKYITHKINIYINSFPSGITVCIDRN
;
A
#
# COMPACT_ATOMS: atom_id res chain seq x y z
N MET A 1 0.31 10.67 -0.73
CA MET A 1 1.43 10.17 0.10
C MET A 1 0.99 9.35 1.32
N LEU A 2 -0.10 9.71 2.03
CA LEU A 2 -0.56 8.99 3.24
C LEU A 2 -1.10 7.56 3.02
N LEU A 3 -1.61 7.23 1.82
CA LEU A 3 -2.06 5.87 1.51
C LEU A 3 -0.89 4.88 1.40
N LEU A 4 0.19 5.28 0.73
CA LEU A 4 1.39 4.45 0.55
C LEU A 4 2.10 4.13 1.87
N SER A 5 2.10 5.06 2.84
CA SER A 5 2.72 4.81 4.16
C SER A 5 1.99 3.73 4.96
N ASN A 6 0.66 3.68 4.87
CA ASN A 6 -0.14 2.67 5.57
C ASN A 6 0.01 1.26 4.97
N PHE A 7 0.17 1.17 3.64
CA PHE A 7 0.45 -0.11 2.96
C PHE A 7 1.89 -0.60 3.20
N MET A 8 2.87 0.30 3.31
CA MET A 8 4.24 -0.05 3.73
C MET A 8 4.29 -0.64 5.14
N LEU A 9 3.51 -0.10 6.07
CA LEU A 9 3.40 -0.62 7.45
C LEU A 9 2.86 -2.05 7.48
N LEU A 10 1.90 -2.40 6.61
CA LEU A 10 1.38 -3.75 6.45
C LEU A 10 2.44 -4.74 5.93
N ALA A 11 3.36 -4.30 5.08
CA ALA A 11 4.44 -5.13 4.54
C ALA A 11 5.64 -5.30 5.50
N LEU A 12 5.76 -4.41 6.50
CA LEU A 12 6.85 -4.42 7.49
C LEU A 12 6.47 -5.06 8.81
N LYS A 13 5.18 -5.25 9.08
CA LYS A 13 4.70 -5.85 10.32
C LYS A 13 5.22 -7.29 10.43
N PRO A 14 5.91 -7.66 11.52
CA PRO A 14 6.37 -9.02 11.75
C PRO A 14 5.20 -9.88 12.22
N SER A 15 4.17 -10.01 11.41
CA SER A 15 2.96 -10.77 11.75
C SER A 15 2.38 -11.34 10.47
N ALA A 16 2.00 -12.61 10.51
CA ALA A 16 1.28 -13.22 9.40
C ALA A 16 -0.19 -12.83 9.46
N LEU A 17 -0.74 -12.42 8.32
CA LEU A 17 -2.18 -12.35 8.15
C LEU A 17 -2.72 -13.75 7.87
N VAL A 18 -3.56 -14.29 8.76
CA VAL A 18 -4.13 -15.63 8.65
C VAL A 18 -5.66 -15.55 8.77
N ARG A 19 -6.36 -16.40 8.02
CA ARG A 19 -7.81 -16.54 8.12
C ARG A 19 -8.15 -17.68 9.08
N LEU A 20 -8.92 -17.36 10.11
CA LEU A 20 -9.51 -18.37 10.99
C LEU A 20 -10.59 -19.13 10.22
N GLY A 21 -10.39 -20.43 10.01
CA GLY A 21 -11.26 -21.27 9.18
C GLY A 21 -12.71 -21.34 9.67
N ASP A 22 -12.90 -21.34 11.00
CA ASP A 22 -14.22 -21.50 11.62
C ASP A 22 -15.03 -20.20 11.60
N ASP A 23 -14.37 -19.06 11.81
CA ASP A 23 -15.04 -17.76 11.99
C ASP A 23 -14.95 -16.85 10.75
N LYS A 24 -14.27 -17.29 9.69
CA LYS A 24 -13.94 -16.51 8.47
C LYS A 24 -13.22 -15.18 8.73
N SER A 25 -12.86 -14.89 9.98
CA SER A 25 -12.20 -13.67 10.43
C SER A 25 -10.71 -13.69 10.11
N TRP A 26 -10.20 -12.54 9.68
CA TRP A 26 -8.78 -12.33 9.42
C TRP A 26 -8.10 -11.82 10.69
N VAL A 27 -6.96 -12.40 11.03
CA VAL A 27 -6.20 -12.11 12.25
C VAL A 27 -4.73 -11.93 11.91
N TRP A 28 -4.09 -10.94 12.51
CA TRP A 28 -2.63 -10.82 12.52
C TRP A 28 -2.08 -11.65 13.67
N ILE A 29 -1.21 -12.60 13.36
CA ILE A 29 -0.58 -13.48 14.35
C ILE A 29 0.93 -13.33 14.25
N ASN A 30 1.58 -13.17 15.39
CA ASN A 30 3.02 -13.23 15.58
C ASN A 30 3.32 -14.23 16.71
N ASP A 31 4.58 -14.52 16.98
CA ASP A 31 5.05 -15.45 18.00
C ASP A 31 4.69 -15.04 19.45
N HIS A 32 4.18 -13.82 19.64
CA HIS A 32 3.88 -13.25 20.95
C HIS A 32 2.47 -12.68 21.08
N ILE A 33 1.83 -12.33 19.97
CA ILE A 33 0.60 -11.51 19.95
C ILE A 33 -0.27 -11.97 18.78
N ALA A 34 -1.57 -12.10 19.02
CA ALA A 34 -2.60 -12.19 18.00
C ALA A 34 -3.58 -11.02 18.12
N GLU A 35 -3.91 -10.36 17.03
CA GLU A 35 -4.81 -9.22 17.02
C GLU A 35 -5.72 -9.20 15.79
N SER A 36 -6.91 -8.65 15.95
CA SER A 36 -7.88 -8.53 14.86
C SER A 36 -7.27 -7.75 13.69
N SER A 37 -7.51 -8.20 12.45
CA SER A 37 -6.87 -7.61 11.26
C SER A 37 -7.32 -6.21 10.84
N ILE A 38 -8.28 -5.64 11.56
CA ILE A 38 -9.07 -4.51 11.09
C ILE A 38 -8.40 -3.20 11.51
N TRP A 39 -8.10 -2.38 10.50
CA TRP A 39 -7.89 -0.95 10.67
C TRP A 39 -9.24 -0.30 10.97
N THR A 40 -9.36 0.38 12.11
CA THR A 40 -10.51 1.20 12.46
C THR A 40 -10.65 2.32 11.43
N ASN A 41 -11.51 2.11 10.42
CA ASN A 41 -11.99 3.20 9.58
C ASN A 41 -13.49 3.27 9.77
N ASN A 42 -13.96 4.35 10.42
CA ASN A 42 -15.35 4.60 10.83
C ASN A 42 -16.40 4.61 9.69
N TYR A 43 -16.01 4.26 8.46
CA TYR A 43 -16.84 4.35 7.26
C TYR A 43 -17.56 3.05 6.88
N LEU A 44 -17.27 1.93 7.54
CA LEU A 44 -17.98 0.67 7.33
C LEU A 44 -18.66 0.23 8.64
N PRO A 45 -20.00 0.05 8.67
CA PRO A 45 -20.78 -0.34 9.85
C PRO A 45 -20.64 -1.85 10.03
N LEU A 46 -19.43 -2.25 10.34
CA LEU A 46 -19.00 -3.62 10.38
C LEU A 46 -18.74 -3.86 11.88
N ASN A 47 -19.61 -4.65 12.50
CA ASN A 47 -19.75 -4.86 13.94
C ASN A 47 -18.59 -5.73 14.49
N TRP A 48 -17.35 -5.31 14.26
CA TRP A 48 -16.17 -6.07 14.66
C TRP A 48 -15.55 -5.47 15.91
N THR A 49 -15.30 -6.32 16.87
CA THR A 49 -14.66 -6.01 18.14
C THR A 49 -13.15 -5.99 17.95
N GLU A 50 -12.52 -4.86 18.28
CA GLU A 50 -11.06 -4.77 18.36
C GLU A 50 -10.59 -5.61 19.56
N TRP A 51 -9.70 -6.56 19.30
CA TRP A 51 -9.16 -7.43 20.33
C TRP A 51 -7.70 -7.76 20.07
N LYS A 52 -6.99 -8.00 21.17
CA LYS A 52 -5.60 -8.40 21.22
C LYS A 52 -5.45 -9.49 22.27
N LEU A 53 -4.73 -10.54 21.90
CA LEU A 53 -4.43 -11.71 22.72
C LEU A 53 -2.92 -11.90 22.78
N ASP A 54 -2.34 -11.77 23.97
CA ASP A 54 -0.91 -11.97 24.18
C ASP A 54 -0.61 -13.41 24.60
N LYS A 55 0.57 -13.93 24.22
CA LYS A 55 1.03 -15.27 24.61
C LYS A 55 0.98 -15.50 26.12
N LYS A 56 1.34 -14.48 26.92
CA LYS A 56 1.29 -14.54 28.39
C LYS A 56 -0.12 -14.75 28.93
N GLN A 57 -1.15 -14.27 28.23
CA GLN A 57 -2.53 -14.51 28.63
C GLN A 57 -2.91 -15.97 28.38
N CYS A 58 -2.49 -16.56 27.25
CA CYS A 58 -2.70 -17.99 27.00
C CYS A 58 -1.97 -18.92 27.99
N GLU A 59 -0.88 -18.45 28.61
CA GLU A 59 -0.09 -19.19 29.62
C GLU A 59 -0.61 -18.99 31.06
N SER A 60 -1.55 -18.05 31.28
CA SER A 60 -2.12 -17.77 32.60
C SER A 60 -3.25 -18.73 32.92
N GLU A 61 -3.23 -19.32 34.13
CA GLU A 61 -4.32 -20.18 34.63
C GLU A 61 -5.64 -19.41 34.80
N ASP A 62 -5.59 -18.09 34.96
CA ASP A 62 -6.76 -17.22 35.13
C ASP A 62 -7.41 -16.81 33.79
N PHE A 63 -6.87 -17.26 32.66
CA PHE A 63 -7.37 -16.85 31.36
C PHE A 63 -8.66 -17.59 30.97
N ASP A 64 -9.79 -16.91 31.12
CA ASP A 64 -11.08 -17.39 30.66
C ASP A 64 -11.27 -17.19 29.15
N LYS A 65 -11.06 -18.28 28.41
CA LYS A 65 -11.23 -18.34 26.96
C LYS A 65 -12.66 -18.07 26.50
N THR A 66 -13.66 -18.38 27.33
CA THR A 66 -15.08 -18.22 26.98
C THR A 66 -15.47 -16.74 27.03
N VAL A 67 -15.05 -16.03 28.08
CA VAL A 67 -15.25 -14.58 28.21
C VAL A 67 -14.51 -13.83 27.10
N PHE A 68 -13.29 -14.26 26.76
CA PHE A 68 -12.54 -13.65 25.66
C PHE A 68 -13.22 -13.91 24.30
N SER A 69 -13.67 -15.14 24.06
CA SER A 69 -14.37 -15.55 22.83
C SER A 69 -15.63 -14.70 22.59
N GLU A 70 -16.45 -14.49 23.61
CA GLU A 70 -17.64 -13.64 23.53
C GLU A 70 -17.29 -12.17 23.24
N LYS A 71 -16.26 -11.64 23.91
CA LYS A 71 -15.81 -10.25 23.71
C LYS A 71 -15.17 -10.04 22.34
N ALA A 72 -14.45 -11.03 21.83
CA ALA A 72 -13.72 -10.96 20.56
C ALA A 72 -14.58 -11.34 19.35
N GLY A 73 -15.77 -11.92 19.57
CA GLY A 73 -16.66 -12.37 18.50
C GLY A 73 -16.06 -13.50 17.66
N ILE A 74 -15.21 -14.34 18.26
CA ILE A 74 -14.56 -15.51 17.63
C ILE A 74 -14.86 -16.75 18.44
N SER A 75 -14.89 -17.93 17.82
CA SER A 75 -15.16 -19.18 18.53
C SER A 75 -14.06 -19.54 19.54
N VAL A 76 -14.44 -20.21 20.63
CA VAL A 76 -13.48 -20.72 21.64
C VAL A 76 -12.42 -21.62 20.99
N ARG A 77 -12.82 -22.43 19.99
CA ARG A 77 -11.90 -23.27 19.21
C ARG A 77 -10.84 -22.44 18.46
N SER A 78 -11.19 -21.27 17.93
CA SER A 78 -10.22 -20.37 17.32
C SER A 78 -9.24 -19.82 18.35
N VAL A 79 -9.72 -19.47 19.55
CA VAL A 79 -8.86 -19.04 20.68
C VAL A 79 -7.90 -20.15 21.09
N ASP A 80 -8.38 -21.39 21.20
CA ASP A 80 -7.56 -22.56 21.53
C ASP A 80 -6.45 -22.77 20.51
N ARG A 81 -6.77 -22.73 19.21
CA ARG A 81 -5.76 -22.85 18.15
C ARG A 81 -4.71 -21.74 18.23
N ILE A 82 -5.11 -20.50 18.54
CA ILE A 82 -4.16 -19.39 18.72
C ILE A 82 -3.24 -19.65 19.91
N CYS A 83 -3.78 -20.09 21.05
CA CYS A 83 -2.97 -20.40 22.23
C CYS A 83 -2.05 -21.62 22.03
N GLU A 84 -2.53 -22.68 21.38
CA GLU A 84 -1.72 -23.84 20.98
C GLU A 84 -0.58 -23.41 20.05
N ASN A 85 -0.83 -22.50 19.11
CA ASN A 85 0.19 -21.96 18.22
C ASN A 85 1.30 -21.21 18.98
N PHE A 86 0.97 -20.50 20.06
CA PHE A 86 1.98 -19.83 20.89
C PHE A 86 2.84 -20.82 21.69
N SER A 87 2.27 -21.96 22.06
CA SER A 87 2.91 -23.02 22.85
C SER A 87 3.81 -23.92 22.01
N SER A 88 3.43 -24.24 20.75
CA SER A 88 4.04 -25.34 20.02
C SER A 88 5.42 -25.03 19.43
N GLY A 89 5.81 -23.76 19.28
CA GLY A 89 7.11 -23.32 18.73
C GLY A 89 7.34 -23.65 17.24
N SER A 90 6.77 -24.76 16.75
CA SER A 90 6.81 -25.28 15.38
C SER A 90 6.16 -24.37 14.35
N LEU A 91 5.26 -23.48 14.79
CA LEU A 91 4.62 -22.52 13.91
C LEU A 91 5.49 -21.29 13.65
N SER A 92 6.52 -20.98 14.45
CA SER A 92 7.39 -19.82 14.20
C SER A 92 8.06 -19.91 12.83
N ASP A 93 8.53 -21.10 12.42
CA ASP A 93 9.09 -21.31 11.09
C ASP A 93 8.03 -21.16 9.97
N THR A 94 6.80 -21.62 10.21
CA THR A 94 5.70 -21.50 9.25
C THR A 94 5.23 -20.06 9.11
N LEU A 95 5.06 -19.35 10.24
CA LEU A 95 4.74 -17.92 10.33
C LEU A 95 5.84 -17.09 9.65
N ASN A 96 7.10 -17.36 9.93
CA ASN A 96 8.24 -16.69 9.29
C ASN A 96 8.23 -16.90 7.78
N ASN A 97 7.89 -18.10 7.31
CA ASN A 97 7.79 -18.36 5.87
C ASN A 97 6.59 -17.65 5.23
N ILE A 98 5.45 -17.56 5.92
CA ILE A 98 4.28 -16.79 5.48
C ILE A 98 4.60 -15.29 5.44
N ILE A 99 5.23 -14.74 6.48
CA ILE A 99 5.67 -13.34 6.55
C ILE A 99 6.65 -13.03 5.41
N LYS A 100 7.60 -13.93 5.16
CA LYS A 100 8.58 -13.78 4.06
C LYS A 100 7.89 -13.78 2.69
N ASN A 101 6.93 -14.67 2.47
CA ASN A 101 6.17 -14.71 1.22
C ASN A 101 5.26 -13.50 1.03
N GLN A 102 4.61 -13.03 2.10
CA GLN A 102 3.80 -11.81 2.08
C GLN A 102 4.66 -10.58 1.75
N LYS A 103 5.85 -10.46 2.37
CA LYS A 103 6.81 -9.40 2.07
C LYS A 103 7.31 -9.46 0.63
N LEU A 104 7.61 -10.66 0.12
CA LEU A 104 8.04 -10.86 -1.26
C LEU A 104 6.95 -10.48 -2.26
N ALA A 105 5.72 -10.91 -2.03
CA ALA A 105 4.57 -10.54 -2.86
C ALA A 105 4.37 -9.02 -2.90
N TRP A 106 4.54 -8.35 -1.76
CA TRP A 106 4.48 -6.89 -1.68
C TRP A 106 5.61 -6.20 -2.47
N VAL A 107 6.84 -6.68 -2.36
CA VAL A 107 7.98 -6.14 -3.13
C VAL A 107 7.71 -6.30 -4.63
N LEU A 108 7.24 -7.47 -5.06
CA LEU A 108 6.91 -7.74 -6.46
C LEU A 108 5.73 -6.90 -6.97
N ALA A 109 4.80 -6.50 -6.11
CA ALA A 109 3.68 -5.62 -6.49
C ALA A 109 4.06 -4.13 -6.50
N ILE A 110 4.81 -3.66 -5.50
CA ILE A 110 5.14 -2.23 -5.32
C ILE A 110 6.23 -1.78 -6.30
N TYR A 111 7.25 -2.61 -6.52
CA TYR A 111 8.37 -2.24 -7.39
C TYR A 111 7.94 -1.86 -8.82
N PRO A 112 7.13 -2.66 -9.55
CA PRO A 112 6.67 -2.28 -10.88
C PRO A 112 5.77 -1.04 -10.83
N PHE A 113 4.94 -0.88 -9.80
CA PHE A 113 4.08 0.30 -9.67
C PHE A 113 4.88 1.60 -9.52
N ILE A 114 5.89 1.60 -8.65
CA ILE A 114 6.81 2.75 -8.49
C ILE A 114 7.57 3.01 -9.78
N PHE A 115 8.08 1.94 -10.42
CA PHE A 115 8.80 2.06 -11.69
C PHE A 115 7.93 2.69 -12.78
N THR A 116 6.68 2.27 -12.93
CA THR A 116 5.73 2.85 -13.89
C THR A 116 5.47 4.33 -13.59
N ILE A 117 5.31 4.73 -12.33
CA ILE A 117 5.12 6.14 -11.95
C ILE A 117 6.35 6.97 -12.34
N ILE A 118 7.55 6.48 -12.04
CA ILE A 118 8.81 7.18 -12.38
C ILE A 118 8.91 7.35 -13.89
N CYS A 119 8.68 6.29 -14.67
CA CYS A 119 8.68 6.36 -16.13
C CYS A 119 7.64 7.36 -16.67
N PHE A 120 6.43 7.36 -16.09
CA PHE A 120 5.38 8.30 -16.49
C PHE A 120 5.77 9.75 -16.20
N LEU A 121 6.33 10.04 -15.02
CA LEU A 121 6.80 11.38 -14.66
C LEU A 121 7.95 11.86 -15.55
N ALA A 122 8.90 10.97 -15.89
CA ALA A 122 9.99 11.28 -16.81
C ALA A 122 9.46 11.63 -18.21
N CYS A 123 8.58 10.79 -18.77
CA CYS A 123 7.94 11.07 -20.07
C CYS A 123 7.14 12.37 -20.04
N TYR A 124 6.38 12.62 -18.97
CA TYR A 124 5.59 13.84 -18.83
C TYR A 124 6.48 15.09 -18.80
N ALA A 125 7.61 15.04 -18.08
CA ALA A 125 8.56 16.15 -18.01
C ALA A 125 9.18 16.47 -19.38
N GLU A 126 9.56 15.45 -20.16
CA GLU A 126 10.09 15.63 -21.52
C GLU A 126 9.07 16.26 -22.47
N VAL A 127 7.82 15.79 -22.44
CA VAL A 127 6.73 16.37 -23.26
C VAL A 127 6.46 17.82 -22.86
N LEU A 128 6.51 18.15 -21.58
CA LEU A 128 6.32 19.51 -21.10
C LEU A 128 7.44 20.44 -21.57
N LEU A 129 8.69 19.96 -21.53
CA LEU A 129 9.86 20.69 -22.01
C LEU A 129 9.76 20.94 -23.52
N LEU A 130 9.40 19.92 -24.31
CA LEU A 130 9.20 20.06 -25.76
C LEU A 130 8.09 21.06 -26.08
N ASN A 131 6.96 21.00 -25.38
CA ASN A 131 5.88 21.98 -25.53
C ASN A 131 6.34 23.40 -25.22
N PHE A 132 7.15 23.59 -24.17
CA PHE A 132 7.69 24.90 -23.81
C PHE A 132 8.65 25.43 -24.89
N ILE A 133 9.56 24.59 -25.38
CA ILE A 133 10.50 24.93 -26.46
C ILE A 133 9.75 25.30 -27.73
N MET A 134 8.77 24.49 -28.14
CA MET A 134 7.98 24.76 -29.34
C MET A 134 7.22 26.08 -29.21
N LYS A 135 6.61 26.36 -28.05
CA LYS A 135 5.91 27.63 -27.80
C LYS A 135 6.86 28.83 -27.85
N TYR A 136 8.07 28.68 -27.30
CA TYR A 136 9.11 29.71 -27.37
C TYR A 136 9.57 29.97 -28.82
N ILE A 137 9.82 28.92 -29.60
CA ILE A 137 10.20 29.02 -31.01
C ILE A 137 9.09 29.69 -31.83
N THR A 138 7.84 29.25 -31.68
CA THR A 138 6.70 29.85 -32.37
C THR A 138 6.57 31.33 -32.04
N HIS A 139 6.75 31.73 -30.77
CA HIS A 139 6.73 33.14 -30.38
C HIS A 139 7.87 33.94 -31.02
N LYS A 140 9.09 33.42 -31.03
CA LYS A 140 10.27 34.03 -31.69
C LYS A 140 10.07 34.20 -33.20
N ILE A 141 9.55 33.18 -33.88
CA ILE A 141 9.25 33.22 -35.32
C ILE A 141 8.17 34.28 -35.59
N ASN A 142 7.11 34.33 -34.78
CA ASN A 142 6.03 35.29 -34.96
C ASN A 142 6.52 36.73 -34.76
N ILE A 143 7.42 36.98 -33.82
CA ILE A 143 8.11 38.28 -33.70
C ILE A 143 8.92 38.57 -34.97
N TYR A 144 9.73 37.62 -35.43
CA TYR A 144 10.59 37.81 -36.60
C TYR A 144 9.79 38.11 -37.88
N ILE A 145 8.70 37.38 -38.13
CA ILE A 145 7.80 37.62 -39.26
C ILE A 145 7.15 39.01 -39.17
N ASN A 146 6.66 39.40 -38.00
CA ASN A 146 6.04 40.73 -37.80
C ASN A 146 7.07 41.88 -37.75
N SER A 147 8.37 41.57 -37.72
CA SER A 147 9.46 42.55 -37.77
C SER A 147 9.89 42.87 -39.20
N PHE A 148 9.47 42.09 -40.20
CA PHE A 148 9.71 42.41 -41.61
C PHE A 148 8.64 43.41 -42.08
N PRO A 149 9.03 44.64 -42.46
CA PRO A 149 8.08 45.55 -43.06
C PRO A 149 7.63 44.97 -44.41
N SER A 150 6.32 44.92 -44.61
CA SER A 150 5.61 44.50 -45.81
C SER A 150 5.84 45.45 -46.99
N GLY A 151 7.10 45.61 -47.40
CA GLY A 151 7.52 46.58 -48.41
C GLY A 151 8.73 46.14 -49.20
N ILE A 152 8.65 44.99 -49.89
CA ILE A 152 9.50 44.77 -51.07
C ILE A 152 8.75 45.38 -52.26
N THR A 153 8.94 46.68 -52.48
CA THR A 153 8.55 47.32 -53.74
C THR A 153 9.57 46.90 -54.79
N VAL A 154 9.18 45.98 -55.66
CA VAL A 154 9.96 45.64 -56.86
C VAL A 154 9.85 46.83 -57.83
N CYS A 155 10.90 47.67 -57.86
CA CYS A 155 11.04 48.67 -58.91
C CYS A 155 11.44 47.95 -60.21
N ILE A 156 10.46 47.70 -61.09
CA ILE A 156 10.73 47.32 -62.48
C ILE A 156 11.17 48.59 -63.20
N ASP A 157 12.46 48.69 -63.48
CA ASP A 157 13.03 49.75 -64.31
C ASP A 157 12.56 49.56 -65.75
N ARG A 158 11.77 50.51 -66.27
CA ARG A 158 11.52 50.65 -67.71
C ARG A 158 12.29 51.86 -68.18
N ASN A 159 13.45 51.62 -68.78
CA ASN A 159 13.91 52.27 -70.01
C ASN A 159 15.13 51.55 -70.60
#